data_AF-A0A354PH53-F1
#
_entry.id   AF-A0A354PH53-F1
#
_cell.length_a   1.000
_cell.length_b   1.000
_cell.length_c   1.000
_cell.angle_alpha   90.00
_cell.angle_beta   90.00
_cell.angle_gamma   90.00
#
_symmetry.space_group_name_H-M   'P 1'
#
loop_
_entity.id
_entity.type
_entity.pdbx_description
1 polymer ?
#
loop_
_entity_poly.entity_id
_entity_poly.type
_entity_poly.pdbx_seq_one_letter_code
_entity_poly.pdbx_strand_id
1 'polypeptide(L)' 'MKARAWQEDFNNYRPHRSLGYLTPSEFARRCADSASFAALTSLNQHSDLINPLLVT' A
#
# COMPACT_ATOMS: atom_id res chain seq x y z
N MET A 1 28.09 -7.47 -10.15
CA MET A 1 28.21 -6.02 -9.87
C MET A 1 27.22 -5.18 -10.68
N LYS A 2 27.14 -5.31 -12.02
CA LYS A 2 26.27 -4.47 -12.87
C LYS A 2 24.76 -4.58 -12.58
N ALA A 3 24.26 -5.79 -12.32
CA ALA A 3 22.83 -6.00 -12.07
C ALA A 3 22.31 -5.28 -10.82
N ARG A 4 23.12 -5.20 -9.75
CA ARG A 4 22.74 -4.49 -8.51
C ARG A 4 22.65 -2.99 -8.73
N ALA A 5 23.67 -2.40 -9.37
CA ALA A 5 23.66 -0.97 -9.69
C ALA A 5 22.46 -0.58 -10.56
N TRP A 6 22.13 -1.40 -11.57
CA TRP A 6 20.95 -1.19 -12.40
C TRP A 6 19.64 -1.29 -11.60
N GLN A 7 19.53 -2.28 -10.72
CA GLN A 7 18.34 -2.46 -9.88
C GLN A 7 18.12 -1.28 -8.94
N GLU A 8 19.18 -0.78 -8.31
CA GLU A 8 19.09 0.39 -7.42
C GLU A 8 18.66 1.64 -8.17
N ASP A 9 19.28 1.90 -9.33
CA ASP A 9 18.96 3.02 -10.22
C ASP A 9 17.49 2.97 -10.68
N PHE A 10 17.03 1.82 -11.14
CA PHE A 10 15.65 1.63 -11.58
C PHE A 10 14.64 1.81 -10.43
N ASN A 11 14.89 1.18 -9.27
CA ASN A 11 13.91 1.15 -8.18
C ASN A 11 13.84 2.45 -7.38
N ASN A 12 14.95 3.19 -7.26
CA ASN A 12 15.06 4.29 -6.30
C ASN A 12 15.36 5.66 -6.92
N TYR A 13 15.82 5.73 -8.17
CA TYR A 13 16.29 6.99 -8.75
C TYR A 13 15.61 7.37 -10.07
N ARG A 14 14.99 6.42 -10.78
CA ARG A 14 14.28 6.70 -12.03
C ARG A 14 12.78 6.90 -11.81
N PRO A 15 12.25 8.12 -12.04
CA PRO A 15 10.80 8.34 -12.04
C PRO A 15 10.15 7.80 -13.32
N HIS A 16 8.98 7.19 -13.18
CA HIS A 16 8.22 6.62 -14.30
C HIS A 16 6.91 7.35 -14.50
N ARG A 17 6.63 7.80 -15.73
CA ARG A 17 5.39 8.52 -16.07
C ARG A 17 4.12 7.71 -15.77
N SER A 18 4.16 6.39 -15.97
CA SER A 18 3.05 5.48 -15.64
C SER A 18 2.76 5.41 -14.14
N LEU A 19 3.74 5.69 -13.29
CA LEU A 19 3.60 5.76 -11.83
C LEU A 19 3.31 7.20 -11.35
N GLY A 20 2.98 8.13 -12.27
CA GLY A 20 2.78 9.54 -11.94
C GLY A 20 4.08 10.28 -11.63
N TYR A 21 5.17 9.92 -12.32
CA TYR A 21 6.53 10.44 -12.09
C TYR A 21 7.14 10.06 -10.74
N LEU A 22 6.73 8.92 -10.17
CA LEU A 22 7.36 8.31 -8.99
C LEU A 22 8.34 7.22 -9.38
N THR A 23 9.28 6.93 -8.48
CA THR A 23 10.08 5.71 -8.55
C THR A 23 9.25 4.48 -8.12
N PRO A 24 9.64 3.26 -8.51
CA PRO A 24 8.96 2.04 -8.08
C PRO A 24 8.88 1.91 -6.55
N SER A 25 9.95 2.24 -5.83
CA SER A 25 9.98 2.20 -4.36
C SER A 25 9.02 3.22 -3.73
N GLU A 26 8.91 4.43 -4.26
CA GLU A 26 7.97 5.43 -3.77
C GLU A 26 6.52 5.02 -4.03
N PHE A 27 6.24 4.48 -5.22
CA PHE A 27 4.91 3.98 -5.54
C PHE A 27 4.48 2.85 -4.60
N ALA A 28 5.37 1.86 -4.36
CA ALA A 28 5.10 0.77 -3.43
C ALA A 28 4.78 1.26 -2.01
N ARG A 29 5.50 2.29 -1.53
CA ARG A 29 5.22 2.92 -0.23
C ARG A 29 3.83 3.54 -0.17
N ARG A 30 3.42 4.27 -1.22
CA ARG A 30 2.07 4.85 -1.31
C ARG A 30 0.98 3.78 -1.33
N CYS A 31 1.21 2.68 -2.05
CA CYS A 31 0.29 1.55 -2.04
C CYS A 31 0.17 0.91 -0.65
N ALA A 32 1.28 0.78 0.08
CA ALA A 32 1.27 0.25 1.44
C ALA A 32 0.47 1.15 2.40
N ASP A 33 0.67 2.47 2.35
CA ASP A 33 -0.11 3.43 3.13
C ASP A 33 -1.62 3.31 2.85
N SER A 34 -2.01 3.25 1.57
CA SER A 34 -3.41 3.06 1.16
C SER A 34 -3.97 1.71 1.60
N ALA A 35 -3.18 0.64 1.53
CA ALA A 35 -3.60 -0.70 1.95
C ALA A 35 -3.77 -0.78 3.48
N SER A 36 -2.91 -0.13 4.26
CA SER A 36 -3.07 -0.01 5.71
C SER A 36 -4.36 0.73 6.06
N PHE A 37 -4.68 1.82 5.37
CA PHE A 37 -5.96 2.52 5.56
C PHE A 37 -7.17 1.65 5.20
N ALA A 38 -7.11 0.93 4.08
CA ALA A 38 -8.17 0.02 3.67
C ALA A 38 -8.35 -1.14 4.65
N ALA A 39 -7.27 -1.72 5.15
CA ALA A 39 -7.29 -2.78 6.15
C ALA A 39 -7.87 -2.31 7.49
N LEU A 40 -7.48 -1.12 7.96
CA LEU A 40 -8.06 -0.51 9.16
C LEU A 40 -9.55 -0.21 9.00
N THR A 41 -9.95 0.32 7.84
CA THR A 41 -11.36 0.59 7.54
C THR A 41 -12.16 -0.71 7.48
N SER A 42 -11.66 -1.72 6.77
CA SER A 42 -12.33 -3.02 6.64
C SER A 42 -12.41 -3.78 7.96
N LEU A 43 -11.46 -3.59 8.87
CA LEU A 43 -11.49 -4.15 10.22
C LEU A 43 -12.57 -3.49 11.08
N ASN A 44 -12.74 -2.17 10.98
CA ASN A 44 -13.76 -1.43 11.72
C ASN A 44 -15.19 -1.76 11.23
N GLN A 45 -15.37 -2.00 9.92
CA GLN A 45 -16.65 -2.39 9.33
C GLN A 45 -17.15 -3.77 9.78
N HIS A 46 -16.29 -4.64 10.32
CA HIS A 46 -16.68 -5.96 10.84
C HIS A 46 -17.04 -5.96 12.33
N SER A 47 -16.69 -4.91 13.08
CA SER A 47 -17.08 -4.74 14.49
C SER A 47 -18.52 -4.26 14.66
N ASP A 48 -19.07 -3.53 13.69
CA ASP A 48 -20.44 -2.96 13.76
C ASP A 48 -21.56 -3.95 13.39
N LEU A 49 -21.24 -5.20 13.02
CA LEU A 49 -22.24 -6.26 12.74
C LEU A 49 -22.34 -7.33 13.85
N ILE A 50 -21.59 -7.18 14.94
CA ILE A 50 -21.60 -8.12 16.07
C ILE A 50 -22.21 -7.42 17.28
N ASN A 51 -23.51 -7.11 17.22
CA ASN A 51 -24.47 -7.04 18.34
C ASN A 51 -25.77 -6.38 17.82
N PRO A 52 -26.81 -7.18 17.51
CA PRO A 52 -27.83 -7.37 18.56
C PRO A 52 -28.46 -8.78 18.52
N LEU A 53 -27.71 -9.83 18.86
CA LEU A 53 -28.31 -11.13 19.20
C LEU A 53 -28.20 -11.41 20.70
N LEU A 54 -28.63 -10.46 21.53
CA LEU A 54 -28.94 -10.71 22.93
C LEU A 54 -29.98 -9.68 23.41
N VAL A 55 -31.25 -9.92 23.12
CA VAL A 55 -32.31 -9.52 24.04
C VAL A 55 -33.41 -10.59 24.02
N THR A 56 -33.72 -11.05 25.23
CA THR A 56 -34.67 -12.09 25.64
C THR A 56 -36.09 -11.85 25.15
#